data_AF-A0AA38J3V8-F1
#
_entry.id   AF-A0AA38J3V8-F1
#
_cell.length_a   1.000
_cell.length_b   1.000
_cell.length_c   1.000
_cell.angle_alpha   90.00
_cell.angle_beta   90.00
_cell.angle_gamma   90.00
#
_symmetry.space_group_name_H-M   'P 1'
#
loop_
_entity.id
_entity.type
_entity.pdbx_description
1 polymer ?
#
loop_
_entity_poly.entity_id
_entity_poly.type
_entity_poly.pdbx_seq_one_letter_code
_entity_poly.pdbx_strand_id
1 'polypeptide(L)'
;MRNRLGMNNNPTAREFERTCKRLIVHTEVGPSGSANVIALDTTSILHCSSATSNTLTHTAAGESNETVEQSVNTFEKFLEDHDYLGSQSWILTDCAEDIVAYIAGFIVKSLQRDVVCSRCKELLEGEEVLSKLQIRKTFGRLYRASNLTVLICKAGEQAVRFLKAESKLFIQNEQTLQALILNIIQELPSDVFQSFGNHVFDGEIWNNHSIELPKLILKKYINLQIYHETSKLSDVRTLRKKLTKTILFRNE
;
A
#
# COMPACT_ATOMS: atom_id res chain seq x y z
N MET A 1 -6.51 31.49 -3.19
CA MET A 1 -5.10 31.70 -2.78
C MET A 1 -4.79 31.18 -1.38
N ARG A 2 -5.54 31.53 -0.33
CA ARG A 2 -5.34 30.99 1.04
C ARG A 2 -5.37 29.45 1.13
N ASN A 3 -6.26 28.80 0.39
CA ASN A 3 -6.31 27.32 0.30
C ASN A 3 -5.03 26.67 -0.29
N ARG A 4 -4.19 27.40 -1.06
CA ARG A 4 -2.96 26.84 -1.65
C ARG A 4 -1.75 26.88 -0.70
N LEU A 5 -1.77 27.77 0.29
CA LEU A 5 -0.69 27.91 1.29
C LEU A 5 -0.81 26.90 2.43
N GLY A 6 -1.86 26.09 2.45
CA GLY A 6 -2.09 25.02 3.42
C GLY A 6 -2.25 25.55 4.85
N MET A 7 -1.13 25.81 5.51
CA MET A 7 -1.01 26.16 6.93
C MET A 7 -0.86 27.67 7.19
N ASN A 8 -0.45 28.45 6.20
CA ASN A 8 -0.20 29.88 6.37
C ASN A 8 -1.40 30.72 5.89
N ASN A 9 -2.24 31.13 6.82
CA ASN A 9 -3.40 31.99 6.54
C ASN A 9 -3.09 33.49 6.53
N ASN A 10 -1.88 33.88 6.95
CA ASN A 10 -1.40 35.26 6.90
C ASN A 10 -0.03 35.28 6.18
N PRO A 11 -0.01 35.03 4.86
CA PRO A 11 1.25 35.04 4.11
C PRO A 11 1.90 36.41 4.18
N THR A 12 3.22 36.40 4.29
CA THR A 12 4.03 37.59 4.04
C THR A 12 3.84 38.04 2.58
N ALA A 13 4.08 39.33 2.30
CA ALA A 13 3.95 39.87 0.95
C ALA A 13 4.74 39.06 -0.10
N ARG A 14 5.91 38.52 0.28
CA ARG A 14 6.76 37.69 -0.56
C ARG A 14 6.15 36.31 -0.87
N GLU A 15 5.46 35.70 0.08
CA GLU A 15 4.77 34.42 -0.12
C GLU A 15 3.52 34.59 -0.98
N PHE A 16 2.81 35.71 -0.80
CA PHE A 16 1.70 36.10 -1.65
C PHE A 16 2.16 36.30 -3.10
N GLU A 17 3.22 37.07 -3.31
CA GLU A 17 3.81 37.33 -4.63
C GLU A 17 4.22 36.02 -5.33
N ARG A 18 4.92 35.12 -4.64
CA ARG A 18 5.29 33.80 -5.18
C ARG A 18 4.08 32.98 -5.61
N THR A 19 3.01 33.00 -4.81
CA THR A 19 1.79 32.26 -5.11
C THR A 19 1.07 32.84 -6.32
N CYS A 20 1.03 34.17 -6.45
CA CYS A 20 0.49 34.87 -7.62
C CYS A 20 1.28 34.56 -8.89
N LYS A 21 2.61 34.66 -8.85
CA LYS A 21 3.50 34.30 -9.96
C LYS A 21 3.25 32.86 -10.42
N ARG A 22 3.19 31.92 -9.49
CA ARG A 22 2.88 30.51 -9.79
C ARG A 22 1.48 30.31 -10.36
N LEU A 23 0.49 31.09 -9.90
CA LEU A 23 -0.87 31.00 -10.42
C LEU A 23 -0.92 31.45 -11.88
N ILE A 24 -0.33 32.60 -12.20
CA ILE A 24 -0.28 33.18 -13.55
C ILE A 24 0.35 32.20 -14.54
N VAL A 25 1.49 31.60 -14.17
CA VAL A 25 2.20 30.60 -14.99
C VAL A 25 1.34 29.35 -15.20
N HIS A 26 0.67 28.85 -14.15
CA HIS A 26 -0.19 27.66 -14.27
C HIS A 26 -1.45 27.92 -15.11
N THR A 27 -1.99 29.13 -15.09
CA THR A 27 -3.20 29.48 -15.84
C THR A 27 -2.91 29.87 -17.29
N GLU A 28 -1.64 29.89 -17.71
CA GLU A 28 -1.20 30.21 -19.06
C GLU A 28 -1.91 31.44 -19.65
N VAL A 29 -2.07 32.49 -18.83
CA VAL A 29 -2.82 33.67 -19.24
C VAL A 29 -2.02 34.38 -20.33
N GLY A 30 -2.46 34.20 -21.57
CA GLY A 30 -1.90 34.86 -22.74
C GLY A 30 -2.31 36.34 -22.81
N PRO A 31 -1.56 37.15 -23.59
CA PRO A 31 -1.95 38.53 -23.85
C PRO A 31 -3.30 38.57 -24.57
N SER A 32 -4.18 39.48 -24.14
CA SER A 32 -5.41 39.80 -24.88
C SER A 32 -5.06 40.34 -26.27
N GLY A 33 -5.90 40.08 -27.28
CA GLY A 33 -5.71 40.62 -28.64
C GLY A 33 -5.72 42.16 -28.73
N SER A 34 -6.13 42.84 -27.65
CA SER A 34 -6.07 44.30 -27.50
C SER A 34 -4.87 44.81 -26.70
N ALA A 35 -3.94 43.93 -26.32
CA ALA A 35 -2.78 44.29 -25.52
C ALA A 35 -1.64 44.83 -26.42
N ASN A 36 -0.88 45.80 -25.92
CA ASN A 36 0.32 46.32 -26.57
C ASN A 36 1.52 45.36 -26.43
N VAL A 37 1.30 44.05 -26.58
CA VAL A 37 2.33 43.00 -26.46
C VAL A 37 2.07 41.96 -27.55
N ILE A 38 3.09 41.69 -28.37
CA ILE A 38 3.09 40.66 -29.40
C ILE A 38 4.02 39.53 -28.91
N ALA A 39 3.55 38.27 -28.98
CA ALA A 39 4.38 37.13 -28.65
C ALA A 39 5.55 37.03 -29.66
N LEU A 40 6.78 36.92 -29.14
CA LEU A 40 7.99 36.91 -29.96
C LEU A 40 8.16 35.58 -30.73
N ASP A 41 7.70 34.48 -30.14
CA ASP A 41 7.69 33.13 -30.72
C ASP A 41 6.58 32.26 -30.09
N THR A 42 6.38 31.04 -30.63
CA THR A 42 5.41 30.06 -30.13
C THR A 42 6.00 29.18 -29.03
N THR A 43 6.75 29.75 -28.09
CA THR A 43 7.32 28.99 -26.98
C THR A 43 6.23 28.66 -25.95
N SER A 44 5.98 27.37 -25.74
CA SER A 44 5.02 26.88 -24.74
C SER A 44 5.64 26.89 -23.34
N ILE A 45 4.87 27.29 -22.33
CA ILE A 45 5.27 27.17 -20.93
C ILE A 45 5.38 25.68 -20.58
N LEU A 46 6.60 25.20 -20.31
CA LEU A 46 6.84 23.82 -19.91
C LEU A 46 6.42 23.62 -18.44
N HIS A 47 5.37 22.82 -18.20
CA HIS A 47 5.02 22.38 -16.85
C HIS A 47 5.87 21.17 -16.45
N CYS A 48 6.21 21.04 -15.17
CA CYS A 48 6.96 19.87 -14.66
C CYS A 48 6.22 18.52 -14.88
N SER A 49 4.91 18.53 -15.15
CA SER A 49 4.12 17.34 -15.52
C SER A 49 4.35 16.88 -16.97
N SER A 50 5.00 17.68 -17.80
CA SER A 50 5.29 17.34 -19.21
C SER A 50 6.31 16.21 -19.34
N ALA A 51 7.04 15.88 -18.26
CA ALA A 51 7.97 14.75 -18.19
C ALA A 51 7.26 13.37 -18.13
N THR A 52 5.95 13.33 -17.87
CA THR A 52 5.15 12.10 -17.95
C THR A 52 4.31 12.09 -19.22
N SER A 53 4.98 12.08 -20.36
CA SER A 53 4.38 11.60 -21.61
C SER A 53 5.09 10.31 -21.98
N ASN A 54 4.51 9.19 -21.56
CA ASN A 54 4.89 7.86 -22.01
C ASN A 54 4.79 7.80 -23.54
N THR A 55 5.92 7.99 -24.23
CA THR A 55 6.08 7.53 -25.60
C THR A 55 7.29 6.61 -25.63
N LEU A 56 6.99 5.32 -25.75
CA LEU A 56 7.94 4.25 -26.01
C LEU A 56 8.63 4.53 -27.35
N THR A 57 9.81 5.15 -27.31
CA THR A 57 10.81 5.00 -28.39
C THR A 57 12.18 4.86 -27.75
N HIS A 58 12.78 3.70 -27.99
CA HIS A 58 14.15 3.38 -27.62
C HIS A 58 15.14 4.45 -28.11
N THR A 59 16.23 4.55 -27.36
CA THR A 59 17.49 5.29 -27.62
C THR A 59 17.51 6.78 -27.28
N ALA A 60 18.03 7.11 -26.09
CA ALA A 60 19.26 7.88 -25.91
C ALA A 60 19.53 8.06 -24.40
N ALA A 61 20.82 8.02 -24.06
CA ALA A 61 21.37 7.98 -22.71
C ALA A 61 20.99 9.17 -21.81
N GLY A 62 20.86 8.89 -20.52
CA GLY A 62 21.02 9.87 -19.44
C GLY A 62 19.86 9.92 -18.45
N GLU A 63 20.12 9.38 -17.25
CA GLU A 63 19.48 9.74 -15.97
C GLU A 63 18.05 9.25 -15.69
N SER A 64 17.95 8.13 -14.94
CA SER A 64 16.96 7.92 -13.84
C SER A 64 16.94 6.49 -13.25
N ASN A 65 17.83 5.57 -13.66
CA ASN A 65 17.84 4.19 -13.13
C ASN A 65 18.45 4.04 -11.71
N GLU A 66 19.23 5.01 -11.23
CA GLU A 66 19.97 4.85 -9.96
C GLU A 66 19.06 4.76 -8.72
N THR A 67 17.89 5.41 -8.71
CA THR A 67 17.03 5.43 -7.51
C THR A 67 16.25 4.14 -7.31
N VAL A 68 15.84 3.48 -8.40
CA VAL A 68 15.08 2.23 -8.33
C VAL A 68 15.99 1.07 -7.96
N GLU A 69 17.14 0.93 -8.64
CA GLU A 69 18.11 -0.14 -8.36
C GLU A 69 18.69 -0.06 -6.95
N GLN A 70 18.94 1.15 -6.44
CA GLN A 70 19.48 1.36 -5.10
C GLN A 70 18.43 1.06 -4.01
N SER A 71 17.14 1.31 -4.26
CA SER A 71 16.05 0.95 -3.35
C SER A 71 15.84 -0.56 -3.25
N VAL A 72 15.96 -1.28 -4.37
CA VAL A 72 15.83 -2.74 -4.44
C VAL A 72 17.03 -3.41 -3.78
N ASN A 73 18.26 -2.98 -4.07
CA ASN A 73 19.47 -3.51 -3.42
C ASN A 73 19.46 -3.29 -1.89
N THR A 74 18.97 -2.13 -1.43
CA THR A 74 18.89 -1.85 0.02
C THR A 74 17.83 -2.72 0.69
N PHE A 75 16.71 -2.99 0.00
CA PHE A 75 15.65 -3.86 0.49
C PHE A 75 16.04 -5.34 0.49
N GLU A 76 16.72 -5.82 -0.56
CA GLU A 76 17.26 -7.19 -0.62
C GLU A 76 18.32 -7.43 0.45
N LYS A 77 19.25 -6.49 0.65
CA LYS A 77 20.22 -6.57 1.74
C LYS A 77 19.57 -6.53 3.13
N PHE A 78 18.49 -5.77 3.30
CA PHE A 78 17.69 -5.74 4.52
C PHE A 78 16.92 -7.06 4.74
N LEU A 79 16.53 -7.74 3.66
CA LEU A 79 15.87 -9.05 3.70
C LEU A 79 16.82 -10.19 4.05
N GLU A 80 18.08 -10.14 3.64
CA GLU A 80 19.07 -11.18 3.90
C GLU A 80 19.60 -11.20 5.35
N ASP A 81 19.55 -10.06 6.05
CA ASP A 81 20.25 -9.88 7.33
C ASP A 81 19.36 -10.14 8.57
N HIS A 82 18.05 -10.34 8.40
CA HIS A 82 17.09 -10.36 9.51
C HIS A 82 16.12 -11.55 9.47
N ASP A 83 16.09 -12.29 10.58
CA ASP A 83 15.12 -13.35 10.87
C ASP A 83 13.81 -12.71 11.36
N TYR A 84 12.85 -12.56 10.44
CA TYR A 84 11.56 -11.88 10.67
C TYR A 84 10.70 -12.58 11.74
N LEU A 85 10.95 -13.88 11.99
CA LEU A 85 10.14 -14.74 12.85
C LEU A 85 10.86 -15.16 14.14
N GLY A 86 12.20 -15.13 14.17
CA GLY A 86 13.01 -15.53 15.33
C GLY A 86 13.19 -14.45 16.41
N SER A 87 12.92 -13.18 16.10
CA SER A 87 13.06 -12.10 17.10
C SER A 87 11.89 -12.10 18.09
N GLN A 88 12.16 -12.53 19.32
CA GLN A 88 11.21 -12.65 20.44
C GLN A 88 10.54 -11.33 20.86
N SER A 89 10.96 -10.20 20.27
CA SER A 89 10.45 -8.86 20.56
C SER A 89 9.10 -8.54 19.88
N TRP A 90 8.62 -9.37 18.93
CA TRP A 90 7.48 -9.03 18.07
C TRP A 90 6.32 -10.03 18.09
N ILE A 91 6.12 -10.68 19.24
CA ILE A 91 4.93 -11.51 19.50
C ILE A 91 3.67 -10.64 19.38
N LEU A 92 2.70 -11.10 18.58
CA LEU A 92 1.41 -10.42 18.46
C LEU A 92 0.69 -10.47 19.80
N THR A 93 0.15 -9.35 20.25
CA THR A 93 -0.74 -9.33 21.41
C THR A 93 -2.03 -10.08 21.09
N ASP A 94 -2.70 -10.66 22.09
CA ASP A 94 -3.98 -11.37 21.90
C ASP A 94 -5.02 -10.54 21.11
N CYS A 95 -5.03 -9.23 21.35
CA CYS A 95 -5.89 -8.29 20.61
C CYS A 95 -5.48 -8.17 19.14
N ALA A 96 -4.18 -8.06 18.85
CA ALA A 96 -3.68 -8.04 17.49
C ALA A 96 -4.00 -9.34 16.75
N GLU A 97 -3.83 -10.49 17.40
CA GLU A 97 -4.17 -11.78 16.80
C GLU A 97 -5.66 -11.87 16.44
N ASP A 98 -6.53 -11.42 17.33
CA ASP A 98 -7.98 -11.40 17.10
C ASP A 98 -8.37 -10.45 15.96
N ILE A 99 -7.70 -9.30 15.84
CA ILE A 99 -7.84 -8.37 14.71
C ILE A 99 -7.39 -9.03 13.41
N VAL A 100 -6.24 -9.70 13.40
CA VAL A 100 -5.72 -10.41 12.21
C VAL A 100 -6.71 -11.50 11.78
N ALA A 101 -7.23 -12.29 12.71
CA ALA A 101 -8.25 -13.32 12.43
C ALA A 101 -9.54 -12.70 11.86
N TYR A 102 -9.96 -11.54 12.37
CA TYR A 102 -11.09 -10.80 11.81
C TYR A 102 -10.82 -10.33 10.36
N ILE A 103 -9.63 -9.78 10.08
CA ILE A 103 -9.21 -9.35 8.74
C ILE A 103 -9.10 -10.54 7.78
N ALA A 104 -8.62 -11.70 8.26
CA ALA A 104 -8.53 -12.91 7.47
C ALA A 104 -9.89 -13.31 6.89
N GLY A 105 -10.98 -13.16 7.64
CA GLY A 105 -12.34 -13.37 7.12
C GLY A 105 -12.69 -12.47 5.93
N PHE A 106 -12.25 -11.21 5.93
CA PHE A 106 -12.42 -10.31 4.77
C PHE A 106 -11.59 -10.77 3.57
N ILE A 107 -10.37 -11.26 3.80
CA ILE A 107 -9.50 -11.78 2.73
C ILE A 107 -10.12 -13.00 2.08
N VAL A 108 -10.66 -13.94 2.87
CA VAL A 108 -11.37 -15.12 2.35
C VAL A 108 -12.53 -14.70 1.46
N LYS A 109 -13.37 -13.75 1.92
CA LYS A 109 -14.46 -13.18 1.10
C LYS A 109 -13.95 -12.61 -0.23
N SER A 110 -12.80 -11.93 -0.23
CA SER A 110 -12.22 -11.39 -1.46
C SER A 110 -11.71 -12.50 -2.37
N LEU A 111 -10.96 -13.46 -1.83
CA LEU A 111 -10.32 -14.52 -2.60
C LEU A 111 -11.30 -15.56 -3.13
N GLN A 112 -12.43 -15.78 -2.47
CA GLN A 112 -13.49 -16.64 -3.00
C GLN A 112 -13.98 -16.23 -4.40
N ARG A 113 -13.90 -14.93 -4.71
CA ARG A 113 -14.24 -14.39 -6.04
C ARG A 113 -13.10 -14.52 -7.04
N ASP A 114 -11.86 -14.47 -6.57
CA ASP A 114 -10.65 -14.37 -7.40
C ASP A 114 -10.06 -15.76 -7.72
N VAL A 115 -10.17 -16.72 -6.81
CA VAL A 115 -9.66 -18.09 -6.97
C VAL A 115 -10.64 -18.92 -7.81
N VAL A 116 -10.15 -19.72 -8.75
CA VAL A 116 -11.00 -20.60 -9.59
C VAL A 116 -11.11 -22.00 -9.00
N CYS A 117 -10.01 -22.55 -8.48
CA CYS A 117 -9.93 -23.90 -7.92
C CYS A 117 -10.89 -24.09 -6.73
N SER A 118 -11.76 -25.11 -6.79
CA SER A 118 -12.73 -25.42 -5.73
C SER A 118 -12.06 -25.89 -4.43
N ARG A 119 -11.06 -26.78 -4.51
CA ARG A 119 -10.30 -27.24 -3.34
C ARG A 119 -9.58 -26.09 -2.63
N CYS A 120 -8.99 -25.15 -3.37
CA CYS A 120 -8.40 -23.95 -2.77
C CYS A 120 -9.43 -23.08 -2.05
N LYS A 121 -10.67 -22.99 -2.56
CA LYS A 121 -11.75 -22.25 -1.88
C LYS A 121 -12.15 -22.90 -0.57
N GLU A 122 -12.24 -24.22 -0.56
CA GLU A 122 -12.54 -25.00 0.65
C GLU A 122 -11.44 -24.81 1.70
N LEU A 123 -10.16 -24.79 1.29
CA LEU A 123 -9.03 -24.55 2.20
C LEU A 123 -8.99 -23.12 2.79
N LEU A 124 -9.62 -22.14 2.14
CA LEU A 124 -9.68 -20.77 2.64
C LEU A 124 -10.70 -20.60 3.76
N GLU A 125 -11.81 -21.34 3.71
CA GLU A 125 -12.90 -21.24 4.68
C GLU A 125 -12.73 -22.21 5.84
N GLY A 126 -13.03 -21.73 7.04
CA GLY A 126 -13.03 -22.54 8.27
C GLY A 126 -14.45 -22.77 8.77
N GLU A 127 -14.67 -23.91 9.43
CA GLU A 127 -15.95 -24.18 10.11
C GLU A 127 -16.08 -23.35 11.40
N GLU A 128 -14.96 -23.17 12.11
CA GLU A 128 -14.91 -22.50 13.41
C GLU A 128 -14.71 -20.98 13.28
N VAL A 129 -15.25 -20.24 14.27
CA VAL A 129 -15.03 -18.80 14.39
C VAL A 129 -13.79 -18.57 15.25
N LEU A 130 -12.66 -18.26 14.61
CA LEU A 130 -11.39 -18.04 15.30
C LEU A 130 -11.28 -16.66 15.97
N SER A 131 -12.12 -15.69 15.58
CA SER A 131 -12.06 -14.32 16.08
C SER A 131 -13.20 -13.99 17.06
N LYS A 132 -12.85 -13.48 18.25
CA LYS A 132 -13.82 -12.96 19.24
C LYS A 132 -14.51 -11.70 18.71
N LEU A 133 -13.84 -10.88 17.89
CA LEU A 133 -14.45 -9.73 17.21
C LEU A 133 -15.55 -10.17 16.22
N GLN A 134 -15.34 -11.26 15.48
CA GLN A 134 -16.38 -11.81 14.59
C GLN A 134 -17.60 -12.27 15.39
N ILE A 135 -17.39 -12.92 16.53
CA ILE A 135 -18.49 -13.34 17.43
C ILE A 135 -19.28 -12.12 17.91
N ARG A 136 -18.60 -11.04 18.33
CA ARG A 136 -19.29 -9.81 18.80
C ARG A 136 -20.04 -9.09 17.68
N LYS A 137 -19.54 -9.17 16.44
CA LYS A 137 -20.15 -8.56 15.26
C LYS A 137 -21.16 -9.53 14.62
N THR A 138 -22.17 -9.91 15.39
CA THR A 138 -23.22 -10.89 15.05
C THR A 138 -24.16 -10.40 13.94
N PHE A 139 -23.70 -10.37 12.68
CA PHE A 139 -24.56 -10.16 11.52
C PHE A 139 -24.69 -11.38 10.60
N GLY A 140 -24.24 -12.56 11.03
CA GLY A 140 -24.46 -13.85 10.35
C GLY A 140 -23.92 -14.01 8.93
N ARG A 141 -23.32 -12.96 8.35
CA ARG A 141 -22.85 -12.88 6.96
C ARG A 141 -21.34 -12.65 6.85
N LEU A 142 -20.61 -12.89 7.94
CA LEU A 142 -19.16 -12.78 7.95
C LEU A 142 -18.56 -14.12 7.53
N TYR A 143 -17.53 -14.04 6.69
CA TYR A 143 -16.78 -15.19 6.23
C TYR A 143 -15.84 -15.66 7.34
N ARG A 144 -15.82 -16.97 7.58
CA ARG A 144 -14.95 -17.61 8.56
C ARG A 144 -13.67 -18.04 7.86
N ALA A 145 -12.54 -17.55 8.35
CA ALA A 145 -11.26 -17.95 7.81
C ALA A 145 -10.79 -19.27 8.41
N SER A 146 -10.20 -20.12 7.58
CA SER A 146 -9.52 -21.32 8.04
C SER A 146 -8.31 -20.99 8.89
N ASN A 147 -7.88 -21.93 9.75
CA ASN A 147 -6.68 -21.76 10.56
C ASN A 147 -5.44 -21.50 9.69
N LEU A 148 -5.35 -22.18 8.54
CA LEU A 148 -4.35 -21.96 7.50
C LEU A 148 -4.28 -20.47 7.10
N THR A 149 -5.42 -19.89 6.72
CA THR A 149 -5.48 -18.50 6.27
C THR A 149 -5.10 -17.52 7.38
N VAL A 150 -5.52 -17.80 8.61
CA VAL A 150 -5.17 -16.97 9.78
C VAL A 150 -3.67 -17.02 10.07
N LEU A 151 -3.05 -18.20 10.05
CA LEU A 151 -1.60 -18.36 10.24
C LEU A 151 -0.79 -17.59 9.20
N ILE A 152 -1.17 -17.70 7.92
CA ILE A 152 -0.52 -16.95 6.83
C ILE A 152 -0.67 -15.44 7.05
N CYS A 153 -1.85 -14.97 7.46
CA CYS A 153 -2.07 -13.55 7.76
C CYS A 153 -1.28 -13.08 8.99
N LYS A 154 -1.08 -13.93 10.01
CA LYS A 154 -0.25 -13.63 11.19
C LYS A 154 1.21 -13.44 10.80
N ALA A 155 1.77 -14.35 9.98
CA ALA A 155 3.13 -14.21 9.46
C ALA A 155 3.28 -12.90 8.64
N GLY A 156 2.29 -12.60 7.79
CA GLY A 156 2.24 -11.32 7.07
C GLY A 156 2.18 -10.09 7.98
N GLU A 157 1.41 -10.14 9.08
CA GLU A 157 1.35 -9.06 10.07
C GLU A 157 2.68 -8.85 10.78
N GLN A 158 3.36 -9.93 11.17
CA GLN A 158 4.66 -9.86 11.81
C GLN A 158 5.69 -9.19 10.89
N ALA A 159 5.77 -9.64 9.64
CA ALA A 159 6.65 -9.04 8.64
C ALA A 159 6.33 -7.55 8.40
N VAL A 160 5.06 -7.18 8.29
CA VAL A 160 4.64 -5.78 8.12
C VAL A 160 4.98 -4.92 9.34
N ARG A 161 4.82 -5.45 10.56
CA ARG A 161 5.19 -4.72 11.80
C ARG A 161 6.69 -4.51 11.90
N PHE A 162 7.45 -5.54 11.58
CA PHE A 162 8.90 -5.49 11.55
C PHE A 162 9.38 -4.39 10.58
N LEU A 163 8.87 -4.40 9.34
CA LEU A 163 9.18 -3.37 8.35
C LEU A 163 8.85 -1.96 8.85
N LYS A 164 7.71 -1.78 9.51
CA LYS A 164 7.31 -0.48 10.10
C LYS A 164 8.26 -0.02 11.21
N ALA A 165 8.83 -0.94 11.98
CA ALA A 165 9.68 -0.64 13.13
C ALA A 165 11.10 -0.26 12.71
N GLU A 166 11.70 -1.05 11.82
CA GLU A 166 13.10 -0.87 11.41
C GLU A 166 13.29 0.11 10.25
N SER A 167 12.25 0.34 9.44
CA SER A 167 12.40 1.12 8.23
C SER A 167 11.29 2.17 8.06
N LYS A 168 11.67 3.34 7.54
CA LYS A 168 10.72 4.22 6.81
C LYS A 168 10.44 3.68 5.39
N LEU A 169 10.90 2.47 5.07
CA LEU A 169 10.75 1.86 3.76
C LEU A 169 9.31 1.34 3.67
N PHE A 170 8.44 2.19 3.15
CA PHE A 170 7.19 1.69 2.58
C PHE A 170 7.53 0.85 1.35
N ILE A 171 6.83 -0.26 1.16
CA ILE A 171 6.87 -1.04 -0.08
C ILE A 171 6.52 -0.08 -1.23
N GLN A 172 7.51 0.26 -2.04
CA GLN A 172 7.37 1.31 -3.06
C GLN A 172 6.99 0.73 -4.42
N ASN A 173 7.34 -0.53 -4.67
CA ASN A 173 7.19 -1.17 -5.98
C ASN A 173 6.70 -2.62 -5.84
N GLU A 174 6.24 -3.21 -6.94
CA GLU A 174 5.72 -4.58 -6.95
C GLU A 174 6.82 -5.63 -6.70
N GLN A 175 8.07 -5.35 -7.07
CA GLN A 175 9.19 -6.27 -6.90
C GLN A 175 9.54 -6.48 -5.42
N THR A 176 9.65 -5.42 -4.63
CA THR A 176 9.88 -5.50 -3.18
C THR A 176 8.75 -6.24 -2.47
N LEU A 177 7.50 -6.04 -2.90
CA LEU A 177 6.36 -6.81 -2.40
C LEU A 177 6.51 -8.31 -2.71
N GLN A 178 6.94 -8.66 -3.92
CA GLN A 178 7.14 -10.06 -4.31
C GLN A 178 8.28 -10.72 -3.51
N ALA A 179 9.41 -10.04 -3.34
CA ALA A 179 10.54 -10.53 -2.54
C ALA A 179 10.13 -10.79 -1.08
N LEU A 180 9.41 -9.83 -0.46
CA LEU A 180 8.89 -9.99 0.89
C LEU A 180 7.96 -11.21 1.01
N ILE A 181 7.05 -11.39 0.05
CA ILE A 181 6.14 -12.54 0.07
C ILE A 181 6.90 -13.86 -0.03
N LEU A 182 7.91 -13.93 -0.91
CA LEU A 182 8.71 -15.15 -1.07
C LEU A 182 9.45 -15.50 0.22
N ASN A 183 10.03 -14.51 0.90
CA ASN A 183 10.72 -14.73 2.17
C ASN A 183 9.75 -15.20 3.25
N ILE A 184 8.58 -14.57 3.38
CA ILE A 184 7.55 -15.02 4.33
C ILE A 184 7.18 -16.49 4.04
N ILE A 185 6.93 -16.85 2.77
CA ILE A 185 6.57 -18.23 2.39
C ILE A 185 7.66 -19.25 2.76
N GLN A 186 8.94 -18.89 2.64
CA GLN A 186 10.04 -19.77 2.99
C GLN A 186 10.11 -20.06 4.50
N GLU A 187 9.67 -19.12 5.32
CA GLU A 187 9.69 -19.26 6.78
C GLU A 187 8.35 -19.73 7.37
N LEU A 188 7.33 -20.00 6.52
CA LEU A 188 6.05 -20.51 6.99
C LEU A 188 6.20 -21.92 7.59
N PRO A 189 5.50 -22.23 8.69
CA PRO A 189 5.57 -23.55 9.31
C PRO A 189 5.04 -24.64 8.39
N SER A 190 5.68 -25.81 8.42
CA SER A 190 5.33 -26.96 7.58
C SER A 190 3.86 -27.39 7.68
N ASP A 191 3.20 -27.13 8.82
CA ASP A 191 1.78 -27.43 9.06
C ASP A 191 0.84 -26.72 8.07
N VAL A 192 1.24 -25.54 7.58
CA VAL A 192 0.53 -24.81 6.51
C VAL A 192 0.49 -25.67 5.25
N PHE A 193 1.62 -26.25 4.87
CA PHE A 193 1.73 -27.06 3.66
C PHE A 193 1.09 -28.45 3.82
N GLN A 194 1.10 -29.01 5.03
CA GLN A 194 0.39 -30.26 5.34
C GLN A 194 -1.13 -30.12 5.13
N SER A 195 -1.70 -28.94 5.37
CA SER A 195 -3.13 -28.67 5.17
C SER A 195 -3.58 -28.85 3.71
N PHE A 196 -2.66 -28.80 2.75
CA PHE A 196 -2.96 -29.06 1.34
C PHE A 196 -3.04 -30.57 1.02
N GLY A 197 -2.42 -31.44 1.81
CA GLY A 197 -2.45 -32.89 1.62
C GLY A 197 -2.16 -33.32 0.18
N ASN A 198 -3.07 -34.08 -0.42
CA ASN A 198 -2.93 -34.55 -1.80
C ASN A 198 -3.18 -33.46 -2.86
N HIS A 199 -3.73 -32.30 -2.47
CA HIS A 199 -3.99 -31.18 -3.38
C HIS A 199 -2.69 -30.58 -3.96
N VAL A 200 -1.57 -30.80 -3.27
CA VAL A 200 -0.22 -30.42 -3.75
C VAL A 200 0.13 -31.08 -5.08
N PHE A 201 -0.48 -32.24 -5.40
CA PHE A 201 -0.22 -32.99 -6.63
C PHE A 201 -1.19 -32.66 -7.77
N ASP A 202 -2.23 -31.86 -7.52
CA ASP A 202 -3.24 -31.55 -8.54
C ASP A 202 -2.78 -30.49 -9.55
N GLY A 203 -1.68 -29.78 -9.26
CA GLY A 203 -1.12 -28.73 -10.10
C GLY A 203 0.00 -29.20 -11.03
N GLU A 204 0.30 -28.41 -12.06
CA GLU A 204 1.54 -28.57 -12.82
C GLU A 204 2.74 -28.32 -11.89
N ILE A 205 3.89 -28.95 -12.17
CA ILE A 205 5.12 -28.80 -11.38
C ILE A 205 5.50 -27.31 -11.17
N TRP A 206 5.15 -26.46 -12.14
CA TRP A 206 5.41 -25.03 -12.15
C TRP A 206 4.28 -24.16 -11.55
N ASN A 207 3.06 -24.70 -11.44
CA ASN A 207 1.87 -24.03 -10.91
C ASN A 207 1.32 -24.82 -9.72
N ASN A 208 2.09 -24.84 -8.63
CA ASN A 208 1.68 -25.53 -7.42
C ASN A 208 0.77 -24.63 -6.58
N HIS A 209 -0.50 -25.03 -6.42
CA HIS A 209 -1.48 -24.31 -5.61
C HIS A 209 -1.00 -24.11 -4.15
N SER A 210 -0.12 -24.98 -3.64
CA SER A 210 0.46 -24.85 -2.30
C SER A 210 1.36 -23.62 -2.12
N ILE A 211 1.87 -23.06 -3.22
CA ILE A 211 2.68 -21.84 -3.24
C ILE A 211 1.85 -20.65 -3.71
N GLU A 212 1.03 -20.85 -4.74
CA GLU A 212 0.20 -19.78 -5.31
C GLU A 212 -0.85 -19.27 -4.34
N LEU A 213 -1.52 -20.16 -3.60
CA LEU A 213 -2.57 -19.75 -2.67
C LEU A 213 -2.03 -18.92 -1.50
N PRO A 214 -0.97 -19.34 -0.77
CA PRO A 214 -0.34 -18.48 0.23
C PRO A 214 0.16 -17.16 -0.33
N LYS A 215 0.74 -17.16 -1.55
CA LYS A 215 1.18 -15.94 -2.24
C LYS A 215 0.02 -14.97 -2.48
N LEU A 216 -1.14 -15.45 -2.91
CA LEU A 216 -2.34 -14.64 -3.09
C LEU A 216 -2.88 -14.08 -1.78
N ILE A 217 -2.91 -14.90 -0.71
CA ILE A 217 -3.34 -14.47 0.62
C ILE A 217 -2.43 -13.35 1.14
N LEU A 218 -1.11 -13.55 1.11
CA LEU A 218 -0.13 -12.56 1.55
C LEU A 218 -0.20 -11.28 0.72
N LYS A 219 -0.29 -11.39 -0.62
CA LYS A 219 -0.43 -10.23 -1.51
C LYS A 219 -1.65 -9.40 -1.14
N LYS A 220 -2.81 -10.01 -0.89
CA LYS A 220 -4.02 -9.27 -0.48
C LYS A 220 -3.86 -8.66 0.92
N TYR A 221 -3.33 -9.42 1.88
CA TYR A 221 -3.15 -8.96 3.26
C TYR A 221 -2.22 -7.74 3.34
N ILE A 222 -1.03 -7.85 2.76
CA ILE A 222 0.00 -6.81 2.80
C ILE A 222 -0.49 -5.54 2.09
N ASN A 223 -1.14 -5.67 0.93
CA ASN A 223 -1.72 -4.52 0.23
C ASN A 223 -2.81 -3.82 1.07
N LEU A 224 -3.66 -4.57 1.77
CA LEU A 224 -4.66 -4.00 2.66
C LEU A 224 -4.02 -3.23 3.81
N GLN A 225 -2.93 -3.76 4.38
CA GLN A 225 -2.17 -3.07 5.42
C GLN A 225 -1.51 -1.78 4.91
N ILE A 226 -0.86 -1.81 3.75
CA ILE A 226 -0.27 -0.62 3.12
C ILE A 226 -1.35 0.44 2.86
N TYR A 227 -2.49 0.03 2.32
CA TYR A 227 -3.61 0.93 2.06
C TYR A 227 -4.13 1.59 3.34
N HIS A 228 -4.28 0.81 4.41
CA HIS A 228 -4.75 1.33 5.69
C HIS A 228 -3.76 2.35 6.29
N GLU A 229 -2.45 2.09 6.22
CA GLU A 229 -1.44 3.03 6.70
C GLU A 229 -1.36 4.31 5.88
N THR A 230 -1.40 4.20 4.55
CA THR A 230 -1.42 5.37 3.66
C THR A 230 -2.69 6.21 3.86
N SER A 231 -3.83 5.56 4.10
CA SER A 231 -5.10 6.24 4.41
C SER A 231 -5.03 7.00 5.74
N LYS A 232 -4.48 6.41 6.81
CA LYS A 232 -4.26 7.11 8.10
C LYS A 232 -3.43 8.38 7.94
N LEU A 233 -2.34 8.30 7.16
CA LEU A 233 -1.47 9.45 6.89
C LEU A 233 -2.22 10.58 6.16
N SER A 234 -3.17 10.23 5.29
CA SER A 234 -4.02 11.19 4.58
C SER A 234 -5.08 11.82 5.48
N ASP A 235 -5.70 11.04 6.39
CA ASP A 235 -6.76 11.52 7.29
C ASP A 235 -6.28 12.56 8.29
N VAL A 236 -5.04 12.42 8.79
CA VAL A 236 -4.39 13.43 9.64
C VAL A 236 -4.33 14.80 8.92
N ARG A 237 -4.09 14.81 7.61
CA ARG A 237 -4.08 16.05 6.81
C ARG A 237 -5.48 16.65 6.68
N THR A 238 -6.51 15.81 6.59
CA THR A 238 -7.92 16.23 6.45
C THR A 238 -8.50 16.78 7.74
N LEU A 239 -8.23 16.13 8.89
CA LEU A 239 -8.63 16.60 10.21
C LEU A 239 -8.05 17.98 10.52
N ARG A 240 -6.77 18.21 10.17
CA ARG A 240 -6.12 19.52 10.32
C ARG A 240 -6.84 20.60 9.52
N LYS A 241 -7.17 20.34 8.24
CA LYS A 241 -7.95 21.28 7.41
C LYS A 241 -9.32 21.59 8.03
N LYS A 242 -10.00 20.57 8.57
CA LYS A 242 -11.31 20.74 9.23
C LYS A 242 -11.18 21.60 10.48
N LEU A 243 -10.22 21.30 11.35
CA LEU A 243 -9.98 22.02 12.60
C LEU A 243 -9.55 23.46 12.36
N THR A 244 -8.67 23.71 11.39
CA THR A 244 -8.26 25.06 11.00
C THR A 244 -9.45 25.91 10.54
N LYS A 245 -10.39 25.36 9.78
CA LYS A 245 -11.63 26.08 9.42
C LYS A 245 -12.47 26.40 10.66
N THR A 246 -12.73 25.43 11.52
CA THR A 246 -13.51 25.68 12.75
C THR A 246 -12.89 26.71 13.69
N ILE A 247 -11.57 26.84 13.74
CA ILE A 247 -10.90 27.84 14.59
C ILE A 247 -11.02 29.24 13.99
N LEU A 248 -10.90 29.38 12.66
CA LEU A 248 -10.98 30.68 11.98
C LEU A 248 -12.39 31.25 12.00
N PHE A 249 -13.40 30.39 11.85
CA PHE A 249 -14.81 30.77 11.84
C PHE A 249 -15.47 30.67 13.22
N ARG A 250 -14.69 30.55 14.31
CA ARG A 250 -15.26 30.51 15.68
C ARG A 250 -15.62 31.90 16.20
N ASN A 251 -15.07 32.95 15.60
CA ASN A 251 -15.23 34.35 16.00
C ASN A 251 -15.85 35.23 14.89
N GLU A 252 -16.46 34.60 13.87
CA GLU A 252 -17.40 35.23 12.94
C GLU A 252 -18.81 34.78 13.29
#